data_AF-A0A426Y8X1-F1
#
_entry.id   AF-A0A426Y8X1-F1
#
_cell.length_a   1.000
_cell.length_b   1.000
_cell.length_c   1.000
_cell.angle_alpha   90.00
_cell.angle_beta   90.00
_cell.angle_gamma   90.00
#
_symmetry.space_group_name_H-M   'P 1'
#
loop_
_entity.id
_entity.type
_entity.pdbx_description
1 polymer ?
#
loop_
_entity_poly.entity_id
_entity_poly.type
_entity_poly.pdbx_seq_one_letter_code
_entity_poly.pdbx_strand_id
1 'polypeptide(L)'
;MAQRYYEDIALPKLVADFGSLELSPVDGKTLTDFMHTRGLQMCSLGCVVELSDKLPHVQSLCIHEMIVRAYKHILQAIIAAVGDITDMAGTIASCLNILLGSLPADNADFNLDNDYHLKQKWLESFLLKRFGWRLKNKDCHDLRKYAILRGLCHKVGLELVPRDYDMETPHPFRKSDIISMIPVYKHVACSSADGRTLLESSKTSLDKGKLEDAVNYGTKVKIFISFFFYRNSLFSLFKIPDIFFRLL
;
A
#
# COMPACT_ATOMS: atom_id res chain seq x y z
N MET A 1 -6.50 17.57 23.50
CA MET A 1 -5.72 16.68 24.40
C MET A 1 -5.17 15.47 23.66
N ALA A 2 -5.99 14.71 22.93
CA ALA A 2 -5.55 13.52 22.17
C ALA A 2 -4.50 13.80 21.07
N GLN A 3 -4.65 14.89 20.30
CA GLN A 3 -3.71 15.23 19.22
C GLN A 3 -2.31 15.63 19.73
N ARG A 4 -2.25 16.34 20.87
CA ARG A 4 -0.97 16.67 21.53
C ARG A 4 -0.25 15.41 22.03
N TYR A 5 -0.98 14.48 22.65
CA TYR A 5 -0.38 13.18 23.01
C TYR A 5 0.18 12.43 21.79
N TYR A 6 -0.54 12.50 20.66
CA TYR A 6 -0.14 11.85 19.43
C TYR A 6 1.19 12.40 18.88
N GLU A 7 1.29 13.73 18.76
CA GLU A 7 2.45 14.44 18.21
C GLU A 7 3.63 14.48 19.20
N ASP A 8 3.38 14.73 20.49
CA ASP A 8 4.42 15.00 21.48
C ASP A 8 4.97 13.72 22.14
N ILE A 9 4.21 12.61 22.13
CA ILE A 9 4.55 11.39 22.88
C ILE A 9 4.57 10.16 21.98
N ALA A 10 3.48 9.90 21.24
CA ALA A 10 3.34 8.63 20.52
C ALA A 10 4.30 8.51 19.32
N LEU A 11 4.42 9.55 18.49
CA LEU A 11 5.35 9.55 17.35
C LEU A 11 6.82 9.59 17.78
N PRO A 12 7.25 10.46 18.72
CA PRO A 12 8.63 10.46 19.18
C PRO A 12 9.03 9.13 19.82
N LYS A 13 8.11 8.48 20.56
CA LYS A 13 8.37 7.14 21.10
C LYS A 13 8.54 6.09 20.01
N LEU A 14 7.73 6.12 18.95
CA LEU A 14 7.95 5.23 17.79
C LEU A 14 9.34 5.42 17.19
N VAL A 15 9.76 6.68 16.98
CA VAL A 15 11.07 6.99 16.41
C VAL A 15 12.21 6.59 17.35
N ALA A 16 12.03 6.78 18.66
CA ALA A 16 12.98 6.33 19.66
C ALA A 16 13.16 4.80 19.61
N ASP A 17 12.07 4.05 19.48
CA ASP A 17 12.11 2.59 19.41
C ASP A 17 12.71 2.08 18.09
N PHE A 18 12.61 2.87 17.01
CA PHE A 18 13.39 2.62 15.78
C PHE A 18 14.88 2.91 15.97
N GLY A 19 15.23 3.95 16.72
CA GLY A 19 16.61 4.32 17.02
C GLY A 19 17.30 3.36 17.98
N SER A 20 16.56 2.77 18.92
CA SER A 20 17.05 1.74 19.85
C SER A 20 17.07 0.33 19.25
N LEU A 21 16.54 0.17 18.03
CA LEU A 21 16.36 -1.12 17.34
C LEU A 21 15.44 -2.11 18.06
N GLU A 22 14.62 -1.63 19.00
CA GLU A 22 13.54 -2.44 19.58
C GLU A 22 12.50 -2.82 18.51
N LEU A 23 12.23 -1.88 17.61
CA LEU A 23 11.51 -2.12 16.37
C LEU A 23 12.41 -1.75 15.19
N SER A 24 12.48 -2.61 14.17
CA SER A 24 13.25 -2.28 12.97
C SER A 24 12.42 -2.58 11.72
N PRO A 25 11.85 -1.55 11.07
CA PRO A 25 11.04 -1.76 9.89
C PRO A 25 11.97 -2.07 8.70
N VAL A 26 11.83 -3.27 8.15
CA VAL A 26 12.62 -3.72 6.99
C VAL A 26 12.01 -3.21 5.68
N ASP A 27 10.68 -3.09 5.63
CA ASP A 27 9.96 -2.62 4.47
C ASP A 27 8.67 -1.85 4.83
N GLY A 28 7.99 -1.32 3.81
CA GLY A 28 6.77 -0.54 3.99
C GLY A 28 5.63 -1.33 4.65
N LYS A 29 5.61 -2.66 4.52
CA LYS A 29 4.64 -3.52 5.20
C LYS A 29 4.93 -3.58 6.69
N THR A 30 6.15 -3.93 7.09
CA THR A 30 6.56 -3.94 8.49
C THR A 30 6.42 -2.55 9.14
N LEU A 31 6.75 -1.48 8.41
CA LEU A 31 6.50 -0.11 8.85
C LEU A 31 5.01 0.15 9.13
N THR A 32 4.15 -0.23 8.19
CA THR A 32 2.69 -0.10 8.34
C THR A 32 2.18 -0.88 9.55
N ASP A 33 2.69 -2.10 9.76
CA ASP A 33 2.30 -2.94 10.88
C ASP A 33 2.70 -2.31 12.23
N PHE A 34 3.94 -1.81 12.36
CA PHE A 34 4.38 -1.13 13.59
C PHE A 34 3.59 0.14 13.89
N MET A 35 3.24 0.92 12.87
CA MET A 35 2.36 2.08 13.05
C MET A 35 0.97 1.64 13.54
N HIS A 36 0.35 0.67 12.87
CA HIS A 36 -0.99 0.21 13.23
C HIS A 36 -1.05 -0.47 14.59
N THR A 37 -0.06 -1.27 14.98
CA THR A 37 0.01 -1.91 16.31
C THR A 37 0.02 -0.88 17.44
N ARG A 38 0.53 0.33 17.18
CA ARG A 38 0.52 1.45 18.13
C ARG A 38 -0.67 2.38 18.00
N GLY A 39 -1.64 2.04 17.14
CA GLY A 39 -2.80 2.90 16.85
C GLY A 39 -2.44 4.18 16.10
N LEU A 40 -1.27 4.23 15.47
CA LEU A 40 -0.82 5.38 14.69
C LEU A 40 -1.43 5.35 13.29
N GLN A 41 -1.90 6.50 12.84
CA GLN A 41 -2.41 6.73 11.51
C GLN A 41 -1.27 6.90 10.51
N MET A 42 -1.39 6.25 9.35
CA MET A 42 -0.39 6.35 8.29
C MET A 42 -0.23 7.78 7.71
N CYS A 43 -1.17 8.70 7.94
CA CYS A 43 -1.02 10.10 7.51
C CYS A 43 0.10 10.83 8.27
N SER A 44 0.48 10.37 9.47
CA SER A 44 1.54 10.99 10.25
C SER A 44 2.95 10.60 9.80
N LEU A 45 3.10 9.84 8.70
CA LEU A 45 4.42 9.49 8.15
C LEU A 45 5.28 10.72 7.85
N GLY A 46 4.70 11.84 7.41
CA GLY A 46 5.45 13.09 7.21
C GLY A 46 6.12 13.59 8.49
N CYS A 47 5.40 13.57 9.62
CA CYS A 47 5.95 13.93 10.92
C CYS A 47 6.99 12.89 11.41
N VAL A 48 6.81 11.60 11.12
CA VAL A 48 7.81 10.57 11.43
C VAL A 48 9.12 10.85 10.70
N VAL A 49 9.07 11.30 9.43
CA VAL A 49 10.27 11.69 8.67
C VAL A 49 10.99 12.85 9.37
N GLU A 50 10.27 13.90 9.78
CA GLU A 50 10.84 15.06 10.48
C GLU A 50 11.48 14.68 11.81
N LEU A 51 10.86 13.77 12.57
CA LEU A 51 11.39 13.32 13.86
C LEU A 51 12.60 12.36 13.71
N SER A 52 12.77 11.75 12.54
CA SER A 52 13.78 10.71 12.27
C SER A 52 15.09 11.26 11.68
N ASP A 53 15.45 12.52 11.94
CA ASP A 53 16.64 13.18 11.37
C ASP A 53 17.97 12.42 11.59
N LYS A 54 18.05 11.61 12.64
CA LYS A 54 19.24 10.79 12.95
C LYS A 54 19.21 9.40 12.30
N LEU A 55 18.14 9.05 11.59
CA LEU A 55 17.85 7.71 11.05
C LEU A 55 17.52 7.80 9.56
N PRO A 56 18.53 8.01 8.68
CA PRO A 56 18.30 8.22 7.24
C PRO A 56 17.59 7.02 6.58
N HIS A 57 17.86 5.80 7.06
CA HIS A 57 17.17 4.60 6.57
C HIS A 57 15.66 4.64 6.81
N VAL A 58 15.23 5.12 7.99
CA VAL A 58 13.82 5.24 8.37
C VAL A 58 13.16 6.36 7.57
N GLN A 59 13.84 7.50 7.38
CA GLN A 59 13.35 8.59 6.55
C GLN A 59 13.11 8.12 5.11
N SER A 60 14.11 7.49 4.48
CA SER A 60 14.01 6.91 3.14
C SER A 60 12.85 5.92 3.05
N LEU A 61 12.70 5.03 4.04
CA LEU A 61 11.61 4.06 4.06
C LEU A 61 10.22 4.72 4.16
N CYS A 62 10.06 5.73 5.02
CA CYS A 62 8.81 6.46 5.17
C CYS A 62 8.45 7.22 3.88
N ILE A 63 9.44 7.86 3.24
CA ILE A 63 9.26 8.55 1.95
C ILE A 63 8.83 7.57 0.87
N HIS A 64 9.50 6.42 0.74
CA HIS A 64 9.10 5.38 -0.21
C HIS A 64 7.65 4.92 0.03
N GLU A 65 7.28 4.64 1.28
CA GLU A 65 5.92 4.21 1.62
C GLU A 65 4.89 5.29 1.29
N MET A 66 5.20 6.57 1.50
CA MET A 66 4.34 7.69 1.12
C MET A 66 4.13 7.77 -0.41
N ILE A 67 5.21 7.65 -1.19
CA ILE A 67 5.16 7.65 -2.67
C ILE A 67 4.35 6.46 -3.17
N VAL A 68 4.65 5.25 -2.68
CA VAL A 68 3.93 4.02 -3.04
C VAL A 68 2.43 4.17 -2.74
N ARG A 69 2.06 4.68 -1.56
CA ARG A 69 0.66 4.89 -1.18
C ARG A 69 -0.04 5.94 -2.02
N ALA A 70 0.68 6.98 -2.47
CA ALA A 70 0.15 8.01 -3.36
C ALA A 70 -0.09 7.44 -4.76
N TYR A 71 0.96 6.86 -5.33
CA TYR A 71 0.95 6.36 -6.70
C TYR A 71 -0.01 5.18 -6.90
N LYS A 72 -0.25 4.39 -5.85
CA LYS A 72 -1.26 3.32 -5.86
C LYS A 72 -2.62 3.80 -6.37
N HIS A 73 -3.08 4.99 -5.96
CA HIS A 73 -4.40 5.49 -6.36
C HIS A 73 -4.43 5.88 -7.84
N ILE A 74 -3.34 6.42 -8.38
CA ILE A 74 -3.22 6.69 -9.81
C ILE A 74 -3.29 5.39 -10.58
N LEU A 75 -2.45 4.43 -10.22
CA LEU A 75 -2.36 3.18 -10.96
C LEU A 75 -3.69 2.42 -10.92
N GLN A 76 -4.37 2.41 -9.77
CA GLN A 76 -5.72 1.83 -9.65
C GLN A 76 -6.77 2.58 -10.49
N ALA A 77 -6.73 3.90 -10.53
CA ALA A 77 -7.65 4.70 -11.35
C ALA A 77 -7.44 4.45 -12.85
N ILE A 78 -6.19 4.35 -13.28
CA ILE A 78 -5.82 4.05 -14.66
C ILE A 78 -6.27 2.63 -15.04
N ILE A 79 -5.96 1.64 -14.20
CA ILE A 79 -6.41 0.25 -14.41
C ILE A 79 -7.94 0.18 -14.51
N ALA A 80 -8.67 0.92 -13.68
CA ALA A 80 -10.13 0.96 -13.71
C ALA A 80 -10.69 1.67 -14.95
N ALA A 81 -9.93 2.58 -15.58
CA ALA A 81 -10.33 3.30 -16.78
C ALA A 81 -10.05 2.50 -18.07
N VAL A 82 -9.12 1.55 -18.05
CA VAL A 82 -8.82 0.70 -19.20
C VAL A 82 -9.95 -0.32 -19.39
N GLY A 83 -10.69 -0.18 -20.50
CA GLY A 83 -11.78 -1.09 -20.85
C GLY A 83 -11.33 -2.38 -21.55
N ASP A 84 -10.16 -2.38 -22.20
CA ASP A 84 -9.61 -3.55 -22.91
C ASP A 84 -8.44 -4.18 -22.14
N ILE A 85 -8.58 -5.46 -21.80
CA ILE A 85 -7.57 -6.25 -21.10
C ILE A 85 -6.27 -6.34 -21.91
N THR A 86 -6.35 -6.31 -23.24
CA THR A 86 -5.17 -6.42 -24.10
C THR A 86 -4.23 -5.21 -23.95
N ASP A 87 -4.77 -4.02 -23.67
CA ASP A 87 -3.98 -2.79 -23.52
C ASP A 87 -3.54 -2.54 -22.07
N MET A 88 -4.17 -3.19 -21.10
CA MET A 88 -3.90 -3.01 -19.67
C MET A 88 -2.42 -3.17 -19.32
N ALA A 89 -1.76 -4.21 -19.82
CA ALA A 89 -0.33 -4.44 -19.56
C ALA A 89 0.56 -3.33 -20.16
N GLY A 90 0.19 -2.78 -21.32
CA GLY A 90 0.90 -1.65 -21.93
C GLY A 90 0.73 -0.37 -21.11
N THR A 91 -0.50 -0.10 -20.65
CA THR A 91 -0.80 1.06 -19.82
C THR A 91 -0.11 0.98 -18.45
N ILE A 92 -0.09 -0.20 -17.82
CA ILE A 92 0.63 -0.42 -16.54
C ILE A 92 2.13 -0.18 -16.74
N ALA A 93 2.74 -0.78 -17.77
CA ALA A 93 4.16 -0.57 -18.07
C ALA A 93 4.49 0.91 -18.31
N SER A 94 3.65 1.61 -19.08
CA SER A 94 3.79 3.06 -19.29
C SER A 94 3.71 3.84 -17.98
N CYS A 95 2.76 3.52 -17.09
CA CYS A 95 2.66 4.14 -15.76
C CYS A 95 3.91 3.87 -14.90
N LEU A 96 4.43 2.63 -14.91
CA LEU A 96 5.64 2.32 -14.16
C LEU A 96 6.86 3.07 -14.70
N ASN A 97 7.01 3.17 -16.03
CA ASN A 97 8.05 3.98 -16.67
C ASN A 97 7.92 5.46 -16.32
N ILE A 98 6.69 5.96 -16.26
CA ILE A 98 6.36 7.32 -15.84
C ILE A 98 6.86 7.63 -14.43
N LEU A 99 6.83 6.65 -13.51
CA LEU A 99 7.25 6.81 -12.11
C LEU A 99 8.75 6.54 -11.87
N LEU A 100 9.29 5.52 -12.52
CA LEU A 100 10.61 4.94 -12.19
C LEU A 100 11.65 5.10 -13.30
N GLY A 101 11.22 5.45 -14.52
CA GLY A 101 12.11 5.71 -15.65
C GLY A 101 12.95 6.96 -15.40
N SER A 102 14.19 6.93 -15.90
CA SER A 102 15.09 8.08 -15.84
C SER A 102 14.72 9.13 -16.89
N LEU A 103 15.00 10.40 -16.61
CA LEU A 103 14.88 11.44 -17.63
C LEU A 103 16.06 11.31 -18.61
N PRO A 104 15.84 11.29 -19.94
CA PRO A 104 16.95 11.31 -20.89
C PRO A 104 17.74 12.61 -20.74
N ALA A 105 19.05 12.48 -20.51
CA ALA A 105 19.96 13.60 -20.27
C ALA A 105 20.15 14.49 -21.52
N ASP A 106 19.83 13.98 -22.71
CA ASP A 106 19.91 14.70 -23.98
C ASP A 106 18.73 14.30 -24.85
N ASN A 107 18.10 15.30 -25.48
CA ASN A 107 16.91 15.27 -26.37
C ASN A 107 15.59 15.60 -25.65
N ALA A 108 15.32 16.91 -25.57
CA ALA A 108 14.07 17.49 -25.12
C ALA A 108 12.93 17.17 -26.10
N ASP A 109 12.26 16.04 -25.90
CA ASP A 109 10.87 15.93 -26.31
C ASP A 109 10.02 16.75 -25.32
N PHE A 110 9.56 17.92 -25.76
CA PHE A 110 8.73 18.88 -24.98
C PHE A 110 7.49 18.25 -24.33
N ASN A 111 7.00 17.11 -24.84
CA ASN A 111 5.86 16.39 -24.27
C ASN A 111 6.26 15.55 -23.03
N LEU A 112 7.45 14.94 -23.03
CA LEU A 112 7.92 14.10 -21.91
C LEU A 112 8.30 14.96 -20.69
N ASP A 113 8.83 16.16 -20.93
CA ASP A 113 9.20 17.14 -19.90
C ASP A 113 7.95 17.75 -19.23
N ASN A 114 6.90 18.06 -20.00
CA ASN A 114 5.60 18.50 -19.47
C ASN A 114 4.94 17.42 -18.60
N ASP A 115 4.98 16.16 -19.05
CA ASP A 115 4.48 15.04 -18.27
C ASP A 115 5.28 14.87 -16.97
N TYR A 116 6.61 14.99 -17.01
CA TYR A 116 7.44 14.90 -15.81
C TYR A 116 7.13 16.01 -14.79
N HIS A 117 7.04 17.26 -15.24
CA HIS A 117 6.70 18.38 -14.37
C HIS A 117 5.29 18.25 -13.78
N LEU A 118 4.31 17.80 -14.57
CA LEU A 118 2.95 17.57 -14.08
C LEU A 118 2.90 16.42 -13.04
N LYS A 119 3.67 15.35 -13.23
CA LYS A 119 3.82 14.24 -12.27
C LYS A 119 4.40 14.71 -10.95
N GLN A 120 5.52 15.43 -11.00
CA GLN A 120 6.20 15.93 -9.80
C GLN A 120 5.26 16.85 -9.02
N LYS A 121 4.60 17.78 -9.72
CA LYS A 121 3.61 18.68 -9.12
C LYS A 121 2.42 17.94 -8.51
N TRP A 122 1.92 16.89 -9.16
CA TRP A 122 0.83 16.07 -8.61
C TRP A 122 1.28 15.30 -7.37
N LEU A 123 2.45 14.64 -7.44
CA LEU A 123 2.98 13.86 -6.33
C LEU A 123 3.19 14.75 -5.12
N GLU A 124 3.82 15.91 -5.31
CA GLU A 124 3.96 16.93 -4.26
C GLU A 124 2.60 17.36 -3.71
N SER A 125 1.62 17.62 -4.57
CA SER A 125 0.26 18.01 -4.14
C SER A 125 -0.42 16.92 -3.32
N PHE A 126 -0.30 15.65 -3.72
CA PHE A 126 -0.89 14.53 -3.00
C PHE A 126 -0.20 14.29 -1.66
N LEU A 127 1.14 14.35 -1.65
CA LEU A 127 1.96 14.19 -0.45
C LEU A 127 1.66 15.28 0.58
N LEU A 128 1.58 16.53 0.11
CA LEU A 128 1.23 17.67 0.95
C LEU A 128 -0.17 17.53 1.54
N LYS A 129 -1.18 17.21 0.71
CA LYS A 129 -2.56 17.08 1.17
C LYS A 129 -2.77 15.93 2.15
N ARG A 130 -2.12 14.78 1.92
CA ARG A 130 -2.37 13.56 2.69
C ARG A 130 -1.47 13.39 3.90
N PHE A 131 -0.21 13.83 3.80
CA PHE A 131 0.82 13.58 4.81
C PHE A 131 1.45 14.87 5.36
N GLY A 132 1.07 16.05 4.85
CA GLY A 132 1.68 17.32 5.24
C GLY A 132 3.13 17.49 4.79
N TRP A 133 3.64 16.59 3.95
CA TRP A 133 5.06 16.54 3.59
C TRP A 133 5.35 17.22 2.25
N ARG A 134 6.43 18.01 2.21
CA ARG A 134 6.98 18.57 0.97
C ARG A 134 8.22 17.81 0.58
N LEU A 135 8.22 17.24 -0.62
CA LEU A 135 9.40 16.59 -1.19
C LEU A 135 10.49 17.64 -1.39
N LYS A 136 11.64 17.51 -0.72
CA LYS A 136 12.79 18.39 -0.98
C LYS A 136 13.60 17.77 -2.12
N ASN A 137 14.17 18.58 -3.01
CA ASN A 137 14.96 18.09 -4.15
C ASN A 137 16.13 17.16 -3.75
N LYS A 138 16.63 17.26 -2.51
CA LYS A 138 17.68 16.37 -1.97
C LYS A 138 17.19 14.94 -1.69
N ASP A 139 15.91 14.77 -1.38
CA ASP A 139 15.31 13.47 -1.05
C ASP A 139 15.10 12.61 -2.30
N CYS A 140 15.17 13.21 -3.49
CA CYS A 140 14.95 12.55 -4.78
C CYS A 140 16.16 11.69 -5.21
N HIS A 141 17.37 12.07 -4.83
CA HIS A 141 18.59 11.37 -5.25
C HIS A 141 18.88 10.06 -4.50
N ASP A 142 18.25 9.82 -3.34
CA ASP A 142 18.40 8.59 -2.53
C ASP A 142 17.15 7.68 -2.60
N LEU A 143 16.29 7.89 -3.60
CA LEU A 143 15.12 7.06 -3.82
C LEU A 143 15.54 5.68 -4.35
N ARG A 144 15.33 4.65 -3.54
CA ARG A 144 15.55 3.26 -3.93
C ARG A 144 14.41 2.80 -4.83
N LYS A 145 14.54 3.03 -6.14
CA LYS A 145 13.54 2.69 -7.17
C LYS A 145 12.97 1.26 -7.02
N TYR A 146 13.82 0.28 -6.73
CA TYR A 146 13.39 -1.11 -6.49
C TYR A 146 12.51 -1.28 -5.24
N ALA A 147 12.76 -0.52 -4.17
CA ALA A 147 11.92 -0.56 -2.97
C ALA A 147 10.52 -0.01 -3.26
N ILE A 148 10.44 1.07 -4.06
CA ILE A 148 9.18 1.65 -4.52
C ILE A 148 8.43 0.67 -5.43
N LEU A 149 9.12 0.10 -6.43
CA LEU A 149 8.54 -0.91 -7.32
C LEU A 149 7.94 -2.07 -6.53
N ARG A 150 8.74 -2.67 -5.63
CA ARG A 150 8.30 -3.77 -4.78
C ARG A 150 7.08 -3.37 -3.96
N GLY A 151 7.11 -2.20 -3.32
CA GLY A 151 5.98 -1.71 -2.53
C GLY A 151 4.70 -1.51 -3.37
N LEU A 152 4.85 -0.97 -4.58
CA LEU A 152 3.75 -0.73 -5.50
C LEU A 152 3.12 -2.04 -6.00
N CYS A 153 3.96 -3.00 -6.41
CA CYS A 153 3.51 -4.33 -6.79
C CYS A 153 2.70 -4.99 -5.68
N HIS A 154 3.15 -4.93 -4.43
CA HIS A 154 2.42 -5.53 -3.30
C HIS A 154 1.11 -4.80 -2.97
N LYS A 155 1.03 -3.48 -3.14
CA LYS A 155 -0.17 -2.71 -2.80
C LYS A 155 -1.25 -2.71 -3.89
N VAL A 156 -0.85 -2.79 -5.15
CA VAL A 156 -1.76 -2.88 -6.29
C VAL A 156 -2.07 -4.34 -6.61
N GLY A 157 -1.13 -5.24 -6.32
CA GLY A 157 -1.20 -6.66 -6.65
C GLY A 157 -0.70 -6.97 -8.05
N LEU A 158 0.39 -6.33 -8.47
CA LEU A 158 0.98 -6.57 -9.79
C LEU A 158 2.05 -7.66 -9.71
N GLU A 159 1.99 -8.60 -10.65
CA GLU A 159 3.04 -9.60 -10.86
C GLU A 159 3.89 -9.20 -12.08
N LEU A 160 5.18 -9.02 -11.83
CA LEU A 160 6.17 -8.67 -12.84
C LEU A 160 7.10 -9.84 -13.13
N VAL A 161 7.62 -9.88 -14.35
CA VAL A 161 8.66 -10.85 -14.73
C VAL A 161 9.93 -10.60 -13.90
N PRO A 162 10.50 -11.63 -13.26
CA PRO A 162 11.78 -11.49 -12.58
C PRO A 162 12.88 -11.28 -13.62
N ARG A 163 13.34 -10.04 -13.76
CA ARG A 163 14.43 -9.61 -14.63
C ARG A 163 15.20 -8.47 -13.96
N ASP A 164 16.46 -8.34 -14.31
CA ASP A 164 17.27 -7.17 -13.98
C ASP A 164 16.83 -5.99 -14.85
N TYR A 165 16.03 -5.09 -14.27
CA TYR A 165 15.51 -3.91 -14.93
C TYR A 165 16.55 -2.77 -14.89
N ASP A 166 16.90 -2.23 -16.05
CA ASP A 166 17.78 -1.05 -16.11
C ASP A 166 17.00 0.23 -15.86
N MET A 167 16.97 0.66 -14.60
CA MET A 167 16.25 1.85 -14.14
C MET A 167 16.93 3.18 -14.55
N GLU A 168 18.08 3.13 -15.21
CA GLU A 168 18.74 4.32 -15.76
C GLU A 168 18.21 4.65 -17.16
N THR A 169 17.45 3.73 -17.76
CA THR A 169 16.73 4.00 -19.01
C THR A 169 15.41 4.75 -18.76
N PRO A 170 14.89 5.49 -19.76
CA PRO A 170 13.58 6.14 -19.66
C PRO A 170 12.40 5.15 -19.67
N HIS A 171 12.60 3.95 -20.22
CA HIS A 171 11.54 2.95 -20.40
C HIS A 171 12.00 1.56 -19.91
N PRO A 172 12.21 1.37 -18.59
CA PRO A 172 12.66 0.10 -18.03
C PRO A 172 11.67 -1.06 -18.21
N PHE A 173 10.36 -0.77 -18.24
CA PHE A 173 9.30 -1.77 -18.30
C PHE A 173 8.63 -1.85 -19.68
N ARG A 174 8.36 -3.07 -20.12
CA ARG A 174 7.62 -3.39 -21.35
C ARG A 174 6.30 -4.08 -21.03
N LYS A 175 5.38 -4.08 -21.99
CA LYS A 175 4.10 -4.81 -21.90
C LYS A 175 4.28 -6.30 -21.58
N SER A 176 5.34 -6.92 -22.11
CA SER A 176 5.69 -8.33 -21.86
C SER A 176 6.11 -8.61 -20.42
N ASP A 177 6.47 -7.58 -19.66
CA ASP A 177 7.01 -7.74 -18.30
C ASP A 177 5.89 -7.81 -17.26
N ILE A 178 4.64 -7.47 -17.62
CA ILE A 178 3.46 -7.62 -16.76
C ILE A 178 2.90 -9.02 -16.95
N ILE A 179 3.03 -9.88 -15.93
CA ILE A 179 2.53 -11.26 -15.99
C ILE A 179 1.05 -11.31 -15.68
N SER A 180 0.66 -10.78 -14.52
CA SER A 180 -0.71 -10.87 -14.02
C SER A 180 -1.00 -9.77 -12.99
N MET A 181 -2.28 -9.67 -12.61
CA MET A 181 -2.72 -8.83 -11.51
C MET A 181 -3.61 -9.63 -10.56
N ILE A 182 -3.27 -9.59 -9.28
CA ILE A 182 -3.99 -10.24 -8.18
C ILE A 182 -4.74 -9.18 -7.37
N PRO A 183 -6.05 -9.35 -7.10
CA PRO A 183 -6.80 -8.41 -6.30
C PRO A 183 -6.27 -8.35 -4.86
N VAL A 184 -5.86 -7.16 -4.41
CA VAL A 184 -5.45 -6.91 -3.02
C VAL A 184 -6.66 -6.44 -2.22
N TYR A 185 -7.13 -7.28 -1.31
CA TYR A 185 -8.23 -6.95 -0.42
C TYR A 185 -7.69 -6.59 0.98
N LYS A 186 -8.27 -5.55 1.60
CA LYS A 186 -7.98 -5.24 3.00
C LYS A 186 -8.77 -6.22 3.85
N HIS A 187 -8.12 -7.18 4.49
CA HIS A 187 -8.76 -8.04 5.48
C HIS A 187 -9.45 -7.15 6.52
N VAL A 188 -10.77 -7.07 6.48
CA VAL A 188 -11.53 -6.73 7.67
C VAL A 188 -11.36 -7.94 8.57
N ALA A 189 -10.85 -7.75 9.79
CA ALA A 189 -11.02 -8.75 10.83
C ALA A 189 -12.53 -8.86 11.07
N CYS A 190 -13.18 -9.72 10.30
CA CYS A 190 -14.57 -10.04 10.49
C CYS A 190 -14.67 -10.87 11.77
N SER A 191 -14.81 -10.19 12.89
CA SER A 191 -15.25 -10.82 14.12
C SER A 191 -16.78 -10.85 14.10
N SER A 192 -17.37 -11.99 13.74
CA SER A 192 -18.78 -12.22 13.98
C SER A 192 -18.97 -12.86 15.35
N ALA A 193 -19.91 -12.33 16.15
CA ALA A 193 -20.32 -12.96 17.41
C ALA A 193 -20.83 -14.38 17.15
N ASP A 194 -21.64 -14.57 16.10
CA ASP A 194 -22.16 -15.88 15.71
C ASP A 194 -21.06 -16.82 15.20
N GLY A 195 -20.07 -16.28 14.49
CA GLY A 195 -18.90 -17.05 14.07
C GLY A 195 -18.06 -17.54 15.26
N ARG A 196 -17.93 -16.71 16.31
CA ARG A 196 -17.22 -17.07 17.55
C ARG A 196 -17.96 -18.14 18.34
N THR A 197 -19.27 -18.01 18.55
CA THR A 197 -20.05 -19.01 19.29
C THR A 197 -20.03 -20.37 18.60
N LEU A 198 -20.08 -20.41 17.27
CA LEU A 198 -19.95 -21.65 16.49
C LEU A 198 -18.54 -22.26 16.60
N LEU A 199 -17.49 -21.44 16.63
CA LEU A 199 -16.11 -21.91 16.78
C LEU A 199 -15.84 -22.44 18.21
N GLU A 200 -16.37 -21.77 19.24
CA GLU A 200 -16.34 -22.25 20.61
C GLU A 200 -17.12 -23.56 20.79
N SER A 201 -18.27 -23.69 20.12
CA SER A 201 -19.06 -24.93 20.09
C SER A 201 -18.32 -26.08 19.38
N SER A 202 -17.59 -25.77 18.29
CA SER A 202 -16.71 -26.74 17.61
C SER A 202 -15.59 -27.20 18.55
N LYS A 203 -14.91 -26.27 19.22
CA LYS A 203 -13.82 -26.57 20.17
C LYS A 203 -14.29 -27.44 21.33
N THR A 204 -15.39 -27.07 21.98
CA THR A 204 -15.95 -27.85 23.10
C THR A 204 -16.43 -29.25 22.68
N SER A 205 -16.89 -29.42 21.43
CA SER A 205 -17.28 -30.74 20.90
C SER A 205 -16.06 -31.61 20.60
N LEU A 206 -14.97 -31.00 20.14
CA LEU A 206 -13.69 -31.66 19.93
C LEU A 206 -13.08 -32.13 21.25
N ASP A 207 -13.09 -31.28 22.28
CA ASP A 207 -12.61 -31.60 23.63
C ASP A 207 -13.40 -32.75 24.27
N LYS A 208 -14.67 -32.92 23.90
CA LYS A 208 -15.55 -34.03 24.33
C LYS A 208 -15.40 -35.31 23.50
N GLY A 209 -14.51 -35.34 22.50
CA GLY A 209 -14.31 -36.48 21.61
C GLY A 209 -15.43 -36.71 20.58
N LYS A 210 -16.35 -35.76 20.41
CA LYS A 210 -17.45 -35.84 19.43
C LYS A 210 -17.00 -35.26 18.08
N LEU A 211 -16.27 -36.08 17.32
CA LEU A 211 -15.60 -35.62 16.10
C LEU A 211 -16.59 -35.19 15.00
N GLU A 212 -17.71 -35.88 14.85
CA GLU A 212 -18.72 -35.58 13.82
C GLU A 212 -19.37 -34.20 14.05
N ASP A 213 -19.76 -33.90 15.28
CA ASP A 213 -20.32 -32.60 15.68
C ASP A 213 -19.28 -31.48 15.50
N ALA A 214 -18.04 -31.72 15.92
CA ALA A 214 -16.95 -30.76 15.79
C ALA A 214 -16.69 -30.37 14.32
N VAL A 215 -16.69 -31.35 13.41
CA VAL A 215 -16.55 -31.13 11.96
C VAL A 215 -17.75 -30.36 11.40
N ASN A 216 -18.97 -30.67 11.83
CA ASN A 216 -20.18 -29.97 11.38
C ASN A 216 -20.16 -28.49 11.79
N TYR A 217 -19.83 -28.20 13.06
CA TYR A 217 -19.68 -26.81 13.53
C TYR A 217 -18.52 -26.08 12.83
N GLY A 218 -17.37 -26.73 12.66
CA GLY A 218 -16.22 -26.14 11.96
C GLY A 218 -16.53 -25.84 10.48
N THR A 219 -17.28 -26.70 9.81
CA THR A 219 -17.72 -26.48 8.43
C THR A 219 -18.71 -25.31 8.34
N LYS A 220 -19.64 -25.19 9.29
CA LYS A 220 -20.54 -24.04 9.39
C LYS A 220 -19.78 -22.73 9.60
N VAL A 221 -18.76 -22.71 10.47
CA VAL A 221 -17.89 -21.54 10.66
C VAL A 221 -17.18 -21.18 9.36
N LYS A 222 -16.61 -22.15 8.65
CA LYS A 222 -15.89 -21.92 7.39
C LYS A 222 -16.82 -21.33 6.31
N ILE A 223 -18.02 -21.87 6.15
CA ILE A 223 -19.03 -21.36 5.21
C ILE A 223 -19.49 -19.96 5.63
N PHE A 224 -19.76 -19.74 6.91
CA PHE A 224 -20.22 -18.46 7.44
C PHE A 224 -19.18 -17.35 7.21
N ILE A 225 -17.90 -17.65 7.50
CA ILE A 225 -16.79 -16.73 7.22
C ILE A 225 -16.70 -16.46 5.71
N SER A 226 -16.75 -17.50 4.87
CA SER A 226 -16.66 -17.33 3.41
C SER A 226 -17.81 -16.49 2.84
N PHE A 227 -19.03 -16.70 3.33
CA PHE A 227 -20.22 -15.94 2.91
C PHE A 227 -20.17 -14.48 3.40
N PHE A 228 -19.78 -14.26 4.66
CA PHE A 228 -19.63 -12.91 5.20
C PHE A 228 -18.50 -12.14 4.50
N PHE A 229 -17.42 -12.84 4.14
CA PHE A 229 -16.33 -12.28 3.35
C PHE A 229 -16.82 -11.84 1.98
N TYR A 230 -17.59 -12.68 1.28
CA TYR A 230 -18.16 -12.34 -0.02
C TYR A 230 -19.10 -11.12 0.04
N ARG A 231 -19.96 -11.07 1.06
CA ARG A 231 -20.93 -9.98 1.27
C ARG A 231 -20.27 -8.66 1.67
N ASN A 232 -19.17 -8.71 2.44
CA ASN A 232 -18.39 -7.51 2.77
C ASN A 232 -17.43 -7.11 1.65
N SER A 233 -16.96 -8.05 0.84
CA SER A 233 -16.15 -7.74 -0.34
C SER A 233 -16.97 -6.93 -1.37
N LEU A 234 -18.28 -7.17 -1.46
CA LEU A 234 -19.22 -6.33 -2.23
C LEU A 234 -19.34 -4.90 -1.67
N PHE A 235 -19.16 -4.71 -0.36
CA PHE A 235 -19.13 -3.40 0.31
C PHE A 235 -17.72 -2.79 0.42
N SER A 236 -16.68 -3.56 0.09
CA SER A 236 -15.27 -3.18 0.14
C SER A 236 -14.73 -2.74 -1.21
N LEU A 237 -15.46 -2.95 -2.31
CA LEU A 237 -15.22 -2.27 -3.57
C LEU A 237 -15.77 -0.84 -3.43
N PHE A 238 -14.90 0.16 -3.54
CA PHE A 238 -15.15 1.60 -3.36
C PHE A 238 -15.33 2.09 -1.92
N LYS A 239 -14.22 2.13 -1.18
CA LYS A 239 -13.96 3.27 -0.29
C LYS A 239 -12.70 4.01 -0.77
N ILE A 240 -12.82 4.62 -1.94
CA ILE A 240 -12.01 5.78 -2.30
C ILE A 240 -12.52 6.91 -1.39
N PRO A 241 -11.69 7.52 -0.52
CA PRO A 241 -12.14 8.68 0.21
C PRO A 241 -12.44 9.80 -0.81
N ASP A 242 -13.64 10.37 -0.70
CA ASP A 242 -14.10 11.62 -1.32
C ASP A 242 -14.86 11.62 -2.67
N ILE A 243 -15.52 10.52 -3.07
CA ILE A 243 -16.56 10.62 -4.13
C ILE A 243 -17.82 9.86 -3.72
N PHE A 244 -18.89 10.61 -3.44
CA PHE A 244 -20.25 10.12 -3.31
C PHE A 244 -20.76 9.74 -4.71
N PHE A 245 -21.00 8.46 -4.98
CA PHE A 245 -21.97 8.07 -6.01
C PHE A 245 -23.11 7.32 -5.33
N ARG A 246 -24.30 7.89 -5.45
CA ARG A 246 -25.57 7.26 -5.11
C ARG A 246 -25.94 6.38 -6.31
N LEU A 247 -25.86 5.06 -6.17
CA LEU A 247 -26.43 4.13 -7.14
C LEU A 247 -27.92 3.99 -6.83
N LEU A 248 -28.76 4.47 -7.74
CA LEU A 248 -29.98 3.78 -8.14
C LEU A 248 -29.62 2.85 -9.30
#